data_AF-A0A923L871-F1
#
_entry.id   AF-A0A923L871-F1
#
_cell.length_a   1.000
_cell.length_b   1.000
_cell.length_c   1.000
_cell.angle_alpha   90.00
_cell.angle_beta   90.00
_cell.angle_gamma   90.00
#
_symmetry.space_group_name_H-M   'P 1'
#
loop_
_entity.id
_entity.type
_entity.pdbx_description
1 polymer ?
#
loop_
_entity_poly.entity_id
_entity_poly.type
_entity_poly.pdbx_seq_one_letter_code
_entity_poly.pdbx_strand_id
1 'polypeptide(L)'
;MEFDFGFVTIMLPPLHITLIIILMIFLLVRWSKNLETRRITVFYYFLISIIIYPIFSYGTREGMFQLWVPLGFIVVFLYMLLYKKYHPSKMKASLLGLCIAIYLMVLEYVG
;
A
#
# COMPACT_ATOMS: atom_id res chain seq x y z
N MET A 1 20.50 -9.56 -8.91
CA MET A 1 21.97 -9.42 -8.85
C MET A 1 22.33 -9.42 -7.38
N GLU A 2 23.22 -10.32 -6.99
CA GLU A 2 23.74 -10.41 -5.62
C GLU A 2 25.04 -9.62 -5.57
N PHE A 3 25.12 -8.66 -4.66
CA PHE A 3 26.37 -7.97 -4.34
C PHE A 3 26.87 -8.48 -3.01
N ASP A 4 28.00 -9.17 -3.03
CA ASP A 4 28.66 -9.67 -1.83
C ASP A 4 29.77 -8.71 -1.39
N PHE A 5 29.66 -8.20 -0.17
CA PHE A 5 30.66 -7.34 0.46
C PHE A 5 31.44 -8.08 1.56
N GLY A 6 31.53 -9.41 1.48
CA GLY A 6 32.33 -10.26 2.37
C GLY A 6 31.68 -10.55 3.73
N PHE A 7 30.95 -9.58 4.30
CA PHE A 7 30.16 -9.75 5.53
C PHE A 7 28.66 -9.51 5.35
N VAL A 8 28.25 -8.95 4.21
CA VAL A 8 26.86 -8.61 3.90
C VAL A 8 26.59 -8.89 2.43
N THR A 9 25.58 -9.71 2.17
CA THR A 9 25.05 -9.94 0.83
C THR A 9 23.80 -9.08 0.63
N ILE A 10 23.84 -8.18 -0.36
CA ILE A 10 22.68 -7.36 -0.74
C ILE A 10 22.07 -7.98 -2.01
N MET A 11 20.88 -8.53 -1.86
CA MET A 11 20.03 -8.94 -2.99
C MET A 11 19.20 -7.75 -3.45
N LEU A 12 19.51 -7.20 -4.64
CA LEU A 12 18.62 -6.22 -5.23
C LEU A 12 17.35 -6.89 -5.73
N PRO A 13 16.17 -6.26 -5.52
CA PRO A 13 14.95 -6.69 -6.17
C PRO A 13 15.12 -6.67 -7.69
N PRO A 14 14.33 -7.47 -8.43
CA PRO A 14 14.25 -7.37 -9.88
C PRO A 14 14.05 -5.92 -10.36
N LEU A 15 14.68 -5.56 -11.49
CA LEU A 15 14.67 -4.19 -12.04
C LEU A 15 13.27 -3.61 -12.25
N HIS A 16 12.29 -4.45 -12.58
CA HIS A 16 10.92 -4.00 -12.75
C HIS A 16 10.29 -3.57 -11.41
N ILE A 17 10.58 -4.29 -10.32
CA ILE A 17 10.09 -3.95 -8.97
C ILE A 17 10.72 -2.64 -8.51
N THR A 18 12.04 -2.47 -8.70
CA THR A 18 12.72 -1.23 -8.31
C THR A 18 12.18 -0.02 -9.07
N LEU A 19 11.90 -0.16 -10.37
CA LEU A 19 11.33 0.92 -11.19
C LEU A 19 9.92 1.31 -10.74
N ILE A 20 9.08 0.33 -10.38
CA ILE A 20 7.74 0.58 -9.82
C ILE A 20 7.84 1.33 -8.49
N ILE A 21 8.73 0.92 -7.59
CA ILE A 21 8.95 1.59 -6.30
C ILE A 21 9.40 3.05 -6.50
N ILE A 22 10.35 3.29 -7.41
CA ILE A 22 10.83 4.64 -7.73
C ILE A 22 9.67 5.50 -8.26
N LEU A 23 8.86 4.96 -9.19
CA LEU A 23 7.69 5.65 -9.73
C LEU A 23 6.69 6.01 -8.61
N MET A 24 6.43 5.07 -7.70
CA MET A 24 5.53 5.30 -6.56
C MET A 24 6.03 6.40 -5.64
N ILE A 25 7.31 6.37 -5.25
CA ILE A 25 7.93 7.40 -4.41
C ILE A 25 7.86 8.76 -5.12
N PHE A 26 8.18 8.80 -6.42
CA PHE A 26 8.08 10.01 -7.21
C PHE A 26 6.66 10.61 -7.22
N LEU A 27 5.64 9.78 -7.42
CA LEU A 27 4.24 10.21 -7.38
C LEU A 27 3.84 10.74 -6.00
N LEU A 28 4.22 10.05 -4.92
CA LEU A 28 3.93 10.48 -3.55
C LEU A 28 4.59 11.82 -3.22
N VAL A 29 5.87 11.99 -3.58
CA VAL A 29 6.60 13.26 -3.41
C VAL A 29 5.93 14.38 -4.21
N ARG A 30 5.54 14.11 -5.46
CA ARG A 30 4.85 15.07 -6.31
C ARG A 30 3.51 15.51 -5.72
N TRP A 31 2.69 14.57 -5.25
CA TRP A 31 1.38 14.89 -4.65
C TRP A 31 1.49 15.57 -3.29
N SER A 32 2.53 15.25 -2.53
CA SER A 32 2.85 15.89 -1.25
C SER A 32 3.13 17.39 -1.41
N LYS A 33 3.80 17.80 -2.50
CA LYS A 33 4.06 19.22 -2.80
C LYS A 33 2.80 20.06 -3.05
N ASN A 34 1.70 19.43 -3.47
CA ASN A 34 0.42 20.11 -3.70
C ASN A 34 -0.34 20.45 -2.40
N LEU A 35 0.16 20.03 -1.24
CA LEU A 35 -0.38 20.45 0.05
C LEU A 35 0.41 21.67 0.56
N GLU A 36 -0.29 22.77 0.78
CA GLU A 36 0.27 23.98 1.41
C GLU A 36 0.73 23.70 2.85
N THR A 37 0.00 22.86 3.59
CA THR A 37 0.33 22.46 4.97
C THR A 37 0.32 20.94 5.14
N ARG A 38 1.17 20.43 6.06
CA ARG A 38 1.25 19.00 6.45
C ARG A 38 1.54 18.04 5.28
N ARG A 39 2.58 18.33 4.50
CA ARG A 39 3.05 17.51 3.36
C ARG A 39 3.20 16.01 3.64
N ILE A 40 3.63 15.64 4.84
CA ILE A 40 3.81 14.25 5.28
C ILE A 40 2.48 13.47 5.32
N THR A 41 1.33 14.15 5.46
CA THR A 41 0.03 13.47 5.53
C THR A 41 -0.30 12.65 4.30
N VAL A 42 0.17 13.01 3.10
CA VAL A 42 0.00 12.16 1.90
C VAL A 42 0.57 10.76 2.11
N PHE A 43 1.75 10.68 2.71
CA PHE A 43 2.41 9.40 3.00
C PHE A 43 1.63 8.59 4.02
N TYR A 44 1.09 9.22 5.07
CA TYR A 44 0.23 8.50 6.04
C TYR A 44 -1.04 7.95 5.40
N TYR A 45 -1.69 8.71 4.52
CA TYR A 45 -2.91 8.22 3.84
C TYR A 45 -2.58 7.03 2.93
N PHE A 46 -1.44 7.07 2.24
CA PHE A 46 -0.92 5.95 1.48
C PHE A 46 -0.62 4.73 2.37
N LEU A 47 0.17 4.90 3.43
CA LEU A 47 0.59 3.83 4.34
C LEU A 47 -0.57 3.17 5.08
N ILE A 48 -1.59 3.95 5.47
CA ILE A 48 -2.79 3.36 6.07
C ILE A 48 -3.56 2.59 4.99
N SER A 49 -3.62 3.10 3.76
CA SER A 49 -4.41 2.49 2.68
C SER A 49 -3.85 1.16 2.16
N ILE A 50 -2.58 0.82 2.42
CA ILE A 50 -2.02 -0.49 2.07
C ILE A 50 -2.43 -1.62 3.04
N ILE A 51 -3.02 -1.29 4.18
CA ILE A 51 -3.36 -2.27 5.22
C ILE A 51 -4.54 -3.14 4.73
N ILE A 52 -4.29 -4.45 4.68
CA ILE A 52 -5.29 -5.48 4.45
C ILE A 52 -5.56 -6.22 5.77
N TYR A 53 -6.77 -6.73 5.94
CA TYR A 53 -7.16 -7.47 7.14
C TYR A 53 -8.16 -8.60 6.80
N PRO A 54 -8.08 -9.78 7.44
CA PRO A 54 -9.03 -10.85 7.20
C PRO A 54 -10.32 -10.58 7.98
N ILE A 55 -11.45 -10.48 7.27
CA ILE A 55 -12.78 -10.26 7.89
C ILE A 55 -13.54 -11.56 8.14
N PHE A 56 -13.09 -12.65 7.53
CA PHE A 56 -13.67 -13.97 7.69
C PHE A 56 -12.56 -15.00 7.66
N SER A 57 -12.67 -16.02 8.51
CA SER A 57 -11.77 -17.16 8.51
C SER A 57 -12.59 -18.43 8.69
N TYR A 58 -12.28 -19.45 7.90
CA TYR A 58 -12.92 -20.75 7.97
C TYR A 58 -11.89 -21.86 7.79
N GLY A 59 -11.78 -22.75 8.77
CA GLY A 59 -10.91 -23.91 8.72
C GLY A 59 -11.58 -25.06 7.97
N THR A 60 -10.92 -25.58 6.94
CA THR A 60 -11.30 -26.82 6.26
C THR A 60 -10.28 -27.91 6.56
N ARG A 61 -10.56 -29.14 6.11
CA ARG A 61 -9.60 -30.25 6.20
C ARG A 61 -8.35 -30.04 5.31
N GLU A 62 -8.43 -29.14 4.34
CA GLU A 62 -7.36 -28.86 3.37
C GLU A 62 -6.54 -27.61 3.73
N GLY A 63 -7.01 -26.80 4.68
CA GLY A 63 -6.30 -25.60 5.13
C GLY A 63 -7.21 -24.56 5.78
N MET A 64 -6.67 -23.36 6.02
CA MET A 64 -7.47 -22.22 6.50
C MET A 64 -7.76 -21.27 5.35
N PHE A 65 -9.04 -21.07 5.06
CA PHE A 65 -9.47 -20.01 4.15
C PHE A 65 -9.64 -18.71 4.94
N GLN A 66 -9.12 -17.60 4.40
CA GLN A 66 -9.32 -16.26 4.96
C GLN A 66 -9.80 -15.30 3.86
N LEU A 67 -10.88 -14.56 4.14
CA LEU A 67 -11.34 -13.49 3.25
C LEU A 67 -10.68 -12.17 3.67
N TRP A 68 -9.72 -11.71 2.87
CA TRP A 68 -9.01 -10.46 3.10
C TRP A 68 -9.72 -9.29 2.41
N VAL A 69 -9.70 -8.14 3.06
CA VAL A 69 -10.22 -6.87 2.51
C VAL A 69 -9.22 -5.73 2.74
N PRO A 70 -9.24 -4.69 1.89
CA PRO A 70 -8.36 -3.52 2.03
C PRO A 70 -8.89 -2.56 3.09
N LEU A 71 -8.91 -3.02 4.35
CA LEU A 71 -9.53 -2.34 5.48
C LEU A 71 -8.99 -0.91 5.65
N GLY A 72 -7.68 -0.74 5.48
CA GLY A 72 -7.03 0.55 5.60
C GLY A 72 -7.56 1.60 4.62
N PHE A 73 -7.75 1.22 3.36
CA PHE A 73 -8.36 2.11 2.35
C PHE A 73 -9.81 2.43 2.71
N ILE A 74 -10.60 1.44 3.13
CA ILE A 74 -12.00 1.63 3.52
C ILE A 74 -12.11 2.67 4.64
N VAL A 75 -11.28 2.54 5.68
CA VAL A 75 -11.25 3.49 6.81
C VAL A 75 -10.86 4.90 6.35
N VAL A 76 -9.83 5.03 5.52
CA VAL A 76 -9.38 6.32 4.99
C VAL A 76 -10.44 6.96 4.09
N PHE A 77 -11.08 6.17 3.24
CA PHE A 77 -12.15 6.61 2.35
C PHE A 77 -13.36 7.12 3.13
N LEU A 78 -13.85 6.34 4.10
CA LEU A 78 -14.94 6.73 4.99
C LEU A 78 -14.59 7.98 5.80
N TYR A 79 -13.36 8.09 6.31
CA TYR A 79 -12.89 9.29 7.00
C TYR A 79 -12.96 10.53 6.10
N MET A 80 -12.51 10.44 4.86
CA MET A 80 -12.57 11.58 3.94
C MET A 80 -14.00 11.98 3.59
N LEU A 81 -14.90 11.00 3.42
CA LEU A 81 -16.30 11.21 3.07
C LEU A 81 -17.10 11.81 4.23
N LEU A 82 -17.01 11.22 5.43
CA LEU A 82 -17.77 11.63 6.60
C LEU A 82 -17.36 13.01 7.12
N TYR A 83 -16.06 13.30 7.16
CA TYR A 83 -15.55 14.56 7.72
C TYR A 83 -15.43 15.68 6.68
N LYS A 84 -15.85 15.46 5.43
CA LYS A 84 -15.68 16.41 4.31
C LYS A 84 -14.23 16.91 4.15
N LYS A 85 -13.25 16.10 4.55
CA LYS A 85 -11.80 16.42 4.50
C LYS A 85 -11.15 15.99 3.20
N TYR A 86 -11.95 15.88 2.14
CA TYR A 86 -11.50 15.47 0.82
C TYR A 86 -10.40 16.41 0.31
N HIS A 87 -9.29 15.82 -0.11
CA HIS A 87 -8.24 16.54 -0.81
C HIS A 87 -7.70 15.65 -1.93
N PRO A 88 -7.56 16.16 -3.17
CA PRO A 88 -7.22 15.34 -4.33
C PRO A 88 -5.89 14.59 -4.15
N SER A 89 -4.87 15.22 -3.55
CA SER A 89 -3.59 14.53 -3.27
C SER A 89 -3.73 13.37 -2.27
N LYS A 90 -4.59 13.51 -1.25
CA LYS A 90 -4.82 12.46 -0.25
C LYS A 90 -5.55 11.28 -0.88
N MET A 91 -6.56 11.56 -1.70
CA MET A 91 -7.31 10.55 -2.44
C MET A 91 -6.42 9.79 -3.44
N LYS A 92 -5.58 10.50 -4.20
CA LYS A 92 -4.63 9.86 -5.14
C LYS A 92 -3.65 8.93 -4.41
N ALA A 93 -3.14 9.36 -3.26
CA ALA A 93 -2.25 8.56 -2.44
C ALA A 93 -2.96 7.34 -1.82
N SER A 94 -4.19 7.49 -1.34
CA SER A 94 -4.97 6.34 -0.86
C SER A 94 -5.32 5.36 -1.98
N LEU A 95 -5.60 5.85 -3.19
CA LEU A 95 -5.87 5.01 -4.34
C LEU A 95 -4.62 4.21 -4.77
N LEU A 96 -3.44 4.84 -4.72
CA LEU A 96 -2.18 4.14 -4.93
C LEU A 96 -1.94 3.06 -3.86
N GLY A 97 -2.31 3.34 -2.61
CA GLY A 97 -2.29 2.36 -1.52
C GLY A 97 -3.27 1.20 -1.75
N LEU A 98 -4.48 1.48 -2.25
CA LEU A 98 -5.46 0.46 -2.62
C LEU A 98 -4.93 -0.47 -3.71
N CYS A 99 -4.22 0.04 -4.72
CA CYS A 99 -3.60 -0.80 -5.75
C CYS A 99 -2.62 -1.82 -5.13
N ILE A 100 -1.80 -1.41 -4.15
CA ILE A 100 -0.95 -2.34 -3.41
C ILE A 100 -1.78 -3.30 -2.57
N ALA A 101 -2.79 -2.81 -1.85
CA ALA A 101 -3.64 -3.65 -1.02
C ALA A 101 -4.30 -4.77 -1.86
N ILE A 102 -4.78 -4.45 -3.07
CA ILE A 102 -5.30 -5.45 -4.01
C ILE A 102 -4.22 -6.44 -4.44
N TYR A 103 -3.02 -5.97 -4.76
CA TYR A 103 -1.90 -6.85 -5.09
C TYR A 103 -1.55 -7.81 -3.94
N LEU A 104 -1.49 -7.30 -2.70
CA LEU A 104 -1.24 -8.10 -1.50
C LEU A 104 -2.37 -9.12 -1.28
N MET A 105 -3.64 -8.72 -1.45
CA MET A 105 -4.77 -9.65 -1.35
C MET A 105 -4.68 -10.77 -2.39
N VAL A 106 -4.32 -10.46 -3.64
CA VAL A 106 -4.16 -11.50 -4.67
C VAL A 106 -3.04 -12.47 -4.30
N LEU A 107 -1.92 -11.99 -3.72
CA LEU A 107 -0.83 -12.85 -3.27
C LEU A 107 -1.28 -13.86 -2.19
N GLU A 108 -2.18 -13.47 -1.27
CA GLU A 108 -2.73 -14.38 -0.25
C GLU A 108 -3.54 -15.56 -0.83
N TYR A 109 -4.03 -15.45 -2.06
CA TYR A 109 -4.83 -16.50 -2.72
C TYR A 109 -4.06 -17.32 -3.77
N VAL A 110 -2.96 -16.77 -4.29
CA VAL A 110 -2.16 -17.40 -5.33
C VAL A 110 -0.92 -18.09 -4.76
N GLY A 111 -0.55 -17.75 -3.51
CA GLY A 111 0.59 -18.31 -2.78
C GLY A 111 0.35 -19.70 -2.19
#